data_AF-A0A9E0QYC5-F1
#
_entry.id   AF-A0A9E0QYC5-F1
#
_cell.length_a   1.000
_cell.length_b   1.000
_cell.length_c   1.000
_cell.angle_alpha   90.00
_cell.angle_beta   90.00
_cell.angle_gamma   90.00
#
_symmetry.space_group_name_H-M   'P 1'
#
loop_
_entity.id
_entity.type
_entity.pdbx_description
1 polymer ?
#
loop_
_entity_poly.entity_id
_entity_poly.type
_entity_poly.pdbx_seq_one_letter_code
_entity_poly.pdbx_strand_id
1 'polypeptide(L)'
;KKHGIVPVGIVKSVADIMEGASAIPGRKTKTGRKVAEPVAEFEIDPKKLTTAELAKTMSRLEDKMYESAKNLEFEKAGHYRDQLEKLKHSGL
;
A
#
# COMPACT_ATOMS: atom_id res chain seq x y z
N LYS A 1 16.82 11.22 46.87
CA LYS A 1 15.83 10.92 45.82
C LYS A 1 16.36 11.51 44.52
N LYS A 2 16.97 10.67 43.69
CA LYS A 2 17.81 11.08 42.56
C LYS A 2 16.92 11.53 41.39
N HIS A 3 16.93 12.84 41.15
CA HIS A 3 16.47 13.58 39.97
C HIS A 3 14.99 13.32 39.57
N GLY A 4 14.09 14.23 39.98
CA GLY A 4 12.66 14.22 39.63
C GLY A 4 12.36 14.49 38.14
N ILE A 5 12.93 13.66 37.26
CA ILE A 5 12.76 13.75 35.81
C ILE A 5 11.50 12.95 35.45
N VAL A 6 10.56 13.60 34.76
CA VAL A 6 9.39 12.94 34.17
C VAL A 6 9.84 12.37 32.81
N PRO A 7 9.64 11.07 32.54
CA PRO A 7 9.98 10.50 31.24
C PRO A 7 9.16 11.15 30.13
N VAL A 8 9.85 11.63 29.09
CA VAL A 8 9.25 12.16 27.86
C VAL A 8 9.58 11.24 26.69
N GLY A 9 8.68 11.17 25.70
CA GLY A 9 8.89 10.38 24.49
C GLY A 9 10.05 10.92 23.64
N ILE A 10 10.84 10.02 23.05
CA ILE A 10 11.94 10.38 22.16
C ILE A 10 11.39 10.65 20.76
N VAL A 11 11.59 11.87 20.24
CA VAL A 11 11.36 12.20 18.83
C VAL A 11 12.69 12.13 18.10
N LYS A 12 12.87 11.15 17.22
CA LYS A 12 14.03 11.06 16.33
C LYS A 12 13.66 11.59 14.95
N SER A 13 14.51 12.43 14.38
CA SER A 13 14.43 12.83 12.98
C SER A 13 14.76 11.64 12.09
N VAL A 14 13.85 11.28 11.19
CA VAL A 14 14.13 10.31 10.11
C VAL A 14 14.99 11.05 9.08
N ALA A 15 16.20 10.55 8.83
CA ALA A 15 17.03 11.08 7.74
C ALA A 15 16.60 10.42 6.43
N ASP A 16 16.32 11.22 5.40
CA ASP A 16 16.01 10.74 4.06
C ASP A 16 17.27 10.14 3.41
N ILE A 17 17.26 8.84 3.17
CA ILE A 17 18.34 8.07 2.55
C ILE A 17 18.26 8.10 1.01
N MET A 18 17.89 9.24 0.43
CA MET A 18 17.89 9.45 -1.03
C MET A 18 19.24 9.96 -1.55
N GLU A 19 20.36 9.54 -0.96
CA GLU A 19 21.72 9.84 -1.45
C GLU A 19 22.30 8.68 -2.29
N GLY A 20 21.43 7.89 -2.94
CA GLY A 20 21.85 6.71 -3.72
C GLY A 20 21.24 6.60 -5.12
N ALA A 21 20.27 7.47 -5.47
CA ALA A 21 19.68 7.50 -6.81
C ALA A 21 20.57 8.28 -7.78
N SER A 22 21.85 7.92 -7.87
CA SER A 22 22.70 8.38 -8.96
C SER A 22 22.12 7.79 -10.25
N ALA A 23 21.56 8.66 -11.09
CA ALA A 23 21.10 8.31 -12.42
C ALA A 23 22.23 7.64 -13.19
N ILE A 24 22.06 6.34 -13.51
CA ILE A 24 22.95 5.64 -14.44
C ILE A 24 22.73 6.29 -15.82
N PRO A 25 23.73 6.95 -16.42
CA PRO A 25 23.59 7.46 -17.78
C PRO A 25 23.54 6.27 -18.74
N GLY A 26 22.43 6.08 -19.46
CA GLY A 26 22.35 5.12 -20.56
C GLY A 26 21.27 4.03 -20.48
N ARG A 27 20.38 4.01 -19.48
CA ARG A 27 19.28 3.04 -19.47
C ARG A 27 18.15 3.51 -20.39
N LYS A 28 18.20 3.04 -21.64
CA LYS A 28 17.17 3.20 -22.68
C LYS A 28 15.77 2.99 -22.09
N THR A 29 14.94 4.02 -22.19
CA THR A 29 13.51 4.02 -21.90
C THR A 29 12.80 3.02 -22.82
N LYS A 30 12.59 1.79 -22.34
CA LYS A 30 11.61 0.90 -22.96
C LYS A 30 10.23 1.37 -22.53
N THR A 31 9.58 2.10 -23.44
CA THR A 31 8.13 2.26 -23.54
C THR A 31 7.44 0.92 -23.31
N GLY A 32 6.91 0.75 -22.10
CA GLY A 32 6.05 -0.36 -21.70
C GLY A 32 4.79 0.21 -21.07
N ARG A 33 4.03 0.99 -21.84
CA ARG A 33 2.65 1.37 -21.48
C ARG A 33 1.79 0.09 -21.57
N LYS A 34 1.84 -0.72 -20.53
CA LYS A 34 0.97 -1.88 -20.34
C LYS A 34 0.53 -1.94 -18.88
N VAL A 35 -0.37 -1.03 -18.52
CA VAL A 35 -1.29 -1.27 -17.40
C VAL A 35 -2.65 -0.73 -17.83
N ALA A 36 -3.21 -1.37 -18.85
CA ALA A 36 -4.66 -1.46 -18.97
C ALA A 36 -5.02 -2.80 -18.32
N GLU A 37 -4.91 -2.87 -16.98
CA GLU A 37 -5.60 -3.94 -16.28
C GLU A 37 -7.11 -3.72 -16.48
N PRO A 38 -7.87 -4.78 -16.82
CA PRO A 38 -9.29 -4.64 -17.00
C PRO A 38 -9.90 -4.10 -15.70
N VAL A 39 -10.58 -2.97 -15.79
CA VAL A 39 -11.36 -2.29 -14.73
C VAL A 39 -12.49 -3.18 -14.17
N ALA A 40 -12.55 -4.45 -14.58
CA ALA A 40 -13.60 -5.41 -14.23
C ALA A 40 -13.37 -6.14 -12.90
N GLU A 41 -12.20 -6.05 -12.26
CA GLU A 41 -12.00 -6.64 -10.91
C GLU A 41 -12.56 -5.78 -9.77
N PHE A 42 -13.15 -4.60 -10.07
CA PHE A 42 -13.50 -3.62 -9.04
C PHE A 42 -14.94 -3.72 -8.50
N GLU A 43 -15.79 -4.56 -9.10
CA GLU A 43 -17.14 -4.82 -8.59
C GLU A 43 -17.21 -6.20 -7.94
N ILE A 44 -16.46 -6.37 -6.87
CA ILE A 44 -16.60 -7.54 -6.01
C ILE A 44 -17.81 -7.28 -5.11
N ASP A 45 -18.96 -7.88 -5.43
CA ASP A 45 -20.18 -7.86 -4.60
C ASP A 45 -19.90 -8.60 -3.27
N PRO A 46 -19.73 -7.91 -2.13
CA PRO A 46 -19.39 -8.55 -0.86
C PRO A 46 -20.50 -9.48 -0.35
N LYS A 47 -21.75 -9.26 -0.80
CA LYS A 47 -22.93 -10.07 -0.45
C LYS A 47 -22.98 -11.44 -1.12
N LYS A 48 -22.17 -11.67 -2.16
CA LYS A 48 -22.15 -12.93 -2.93
C LYS A 48 -20.95 -13.82 -2.58
N LEU A 49 -20.00 -13.31 -1.79
CA LEU A 49 -18.80 -14.04 -1.40
C LEU A 49 -19.02 -14.76 -0.08
N THR A 50 -18.52 -15.99 0.00
CA THR A 50 -18.39 -16.67 1.29
C THR A 50 -17.34 -15.98 2.16
N THR A 51 -17.42 -16.13 3.48
CA THR A 51 -16.46 -15.53 4.44
C THR A 51 -15.01 -15.91 4.12
N ALA A 52 -14.79 -17.13 3.62
CA ALA A 52 -13.48 -17.62 3.21
C ALA A 52 -12.95 -16.91 1.94
N GLU A 53 -13.82 -16.68 0.96
CA GLU A 53 -13.43 -15.97 -0.26
C GLU A 53 -13.21 -14.48 -0.01
N LEU A 54 -13.99 -13.88 0.90
CA LEU A 54 -13.80 -12.50 1.35
C LEU A 54 -12.44 -12.31 2.05
N ALA A 55 -12.04 -13.23 2.92
CA ALA A 55 -10.71 -13.20 3.53
C ALA A 55 -9.59 -13.31 2.47
N LYS A 56 -9.77 -14.17 1.47
CA LYS A 56 -8.81 -14.35 0.37
C LYS A 56 -8.71 -13.11 -0.53
N THR A 57 -9.82 -12.43 -0.81
CA THR A 57 -9.81 -11.18 -1.60
C THR A 57 -9.19 -10.04 -0.81
N MET A 58 -9.47 -9.92 0.50
CA MET A 58 -8.83 -8.94 1.38
C MET A 58 -7.30 -9.12 1.41
N SER A 59 -6.80 -10.34 1.63
CA SER A 59 -5.37 -10.62 1.63
C SER A 59 -4.70 -10.27 0.29
N ARG A 60 -5.37 -10.53 -0.84
CA ARG A 60 -4.85 -10.17 -2.17
C ARG A 60 -4.76 -8.66 -2.39
N LEU A 61 -5.76 -7.91 -1.92
CA LEU A 61 -5.76 -6.44 -2.01
C LEU A 61 -4.67 -5.84 -1.11
N GLU A 62 -4.45 -6.43 0.06
CA GLU A 62 -3.38 -6.05 0.97
C GLU A 62 -2.00 -6.27 0.33
N ASP A 63 -1.77 -7.43 -0.29
CA ASP A 63 -0.52 -7.71 -1.03
C ASP A 63 -0.30 -6.69 -2.17
N LYS A 64 -1.33 -6.41 -2.98
CA LYS A 64 -1.27 -5.41 -4.07
C LYS A 64 -1.00 -4.00 -3.53
N MET A 65 -1.59 -3.63 -2.39
CA MET A 65 -1.33 -2.35 -1.73
C MET A 65 0.14 -2.23 -1.31
N TYR A 66 0.70 -3.25 -0.66
CA TYR A 66 2.10 -3.26 -0.24
C TYR A 66 3.07 -3.24 -1.43
N GLU A 67 2.75 -3.96 -2.51
CA GLU A 67 3.53 -3.93 -3.74
C GLU A 67 3.52 -2.52 -4.36
N SER A 68 2.36 -1.88 -4.49
CA SER A 68 2.24 -0.51 -4.98
C SER A 68 2.99 0.48 -4.08
N ALA A 69 2.93 0.32 -2.76
CA ALA A 69 3.68 1.16 -1.82
C ALA A 69 5.20 0.99 -1.99
N LYS A 70 5.68 -0.26 -2.19
CA LYS A 70 7.09 -0.55 -2.46
C LYS A 70 7.56 0.06 -3.78
N ASN A 71 6.69 0.10 -4.78
CA ASN A 71 6.95 0.70 -6.09
C ASN A 71 6.76 2.23 -6.10
N LEU A 72 6.49 2.87 -4.95
CA LEU A 72 6.21 4.30 -4.79
C LEU A 72 4.96 4.77 -5.56
N GLU A 73 4.03 3.85 -5.86
CA GLU A 73 2.75 4.12 -6.52
C GLU A 73 1.66 4.42 -5.49
N PHE A 74 1.81 5.53 -4.76
CA PHE A 74 0.95 5.85 -3.61
C PHE A 74 -0.52 6.08 -3.96
N GLU A 75 -0.82 6.59 -5.16
CA GLU A 75 -2.21 6.73 -5.62
C GLU A 75 -2.91 5.36 -5.73
N LYS A 76 -2.23 4.37 -6.29
CA LYS A 76 -2.75 2.99 -6.39
C LYS A 76 -2.85 2.32 -5.02
N ALA A 77 -1.83 2.50 -4.17
CA ALA A 77 -1.87 1.98 -2.81
C ALA A 77 -3.04 2.55 -2.00
N GLY A 78 -3.30 3.86 -2.11
CA GLY A 78 -4.44 4.52 -1.49
C GLY A 78 -5.77 3.97 -1.99
N HIS A 79 -5.89 3.73 -3.31
CA HIS A 79 -7.08 3.11 -3.88
C HIS A 79 -7.33 1.69 -3.35
N TYR A 80 -6.29 0.86 -3.22
CA TYR A 80 -6.42 -0.48 -2.64
C TYR A 80 -6.80 -0.46 -1.15
N ARG A 81 -6.28 0.51 -0.37
CA ARG A 81 -6.71 0.72 1.02
C ARG A 81 -8.20 1.03 1.11
N ASP A 82 -8.69 1.96 0.29
CA ASP A 82 -10.10 2.36 0.31
C ASP A 82 -11.02 1.19 -0.07
N GLN A 83 -10.57 0.30 -0.98
CA GLN A 83 -11.29 -0.94 -1.31
C GLN A 83 -11.29 -1.94 -0.16
N LEU A 84 -10.15 -2.10 0.52
CA LEU A 84 -10.04 -2.97 1.70
C LEU A 84 -10.99 -2.51 2.81
N GLU A 85 -11.09 -1.19 3.05
CA GLU A 85 -12.03 -0.62 4.02
C GLU A 85 -13.49 -0.87 3.63
N LYS A 86 -13.85 -0.70 2.35
CA LYS A 86 -15.21 -1.00 1.87
C LYS A 86 -15.57 -2.47 2.06
N LEU A 87 -14.65 -3.39 1.76
CA LEU A 87 -14.87 -4.82 1.96
C LEU A 87 -15.02 -5.18 3.44
N LYS A 88 -14.18 -4.59 4.31
CA LYS A 88 -14.27 -4.78 5.76
C LYS A 88 -15.60 -4.27 6.33
N HIS A 89 -16.08 -3.13 5.85
CA HIS A 89 -17.33 -2.52 6.32
C HIS A 89 -18.59 -3.21 5.77
N SER A 90 -18.48 -3.92 4.65
CA SER A 90 -19.59 -4.64 4.01
C SER A 90 -19.68 -6.12 4.36
N GLY A 91 -18.59 -6.70 4.87
CA GLY A 91 -18.57 -8.07 5.44
C GLY A 91 -18.88 -8.15 6.93
N LEU A 92 -19.00 -7.00 7.63
CA LEU A 92 -19.56 -6.85 8.98
C LEU A 92 -21.06 -6.54 8.87
#